data_AF-K1VGG0-F1
#
_entry.id   AF-K1VGG0-F1
#
_cell.length_a   1.000
_cell.length_b   1.000
_cell.length_c   1.000
_cell.angle_alpha   90.00
_cell.angle_beta   90.00
_cell.angle_gamma   90.00
#
_symmetry.space_group_name_H-M   'P 1'
#
loop_
_entity.id
_entity.type
_entity.pdbx_description
1 polymer ?
#
loop_
_entity_poly.entity_id
_entity_poly.type
_entity_poly.pdbx_seq_one_letter_code
_entity_poly.pdbx_strand_id
1 'polypeptide(L)'
;MRNCAQEQDWSRQWEPNDINRAPARITPVALGYLGEGQEEALAATADLLAAQTQSDQSARDVSALIALGIRSAIRSRDLRFKKMTQYLPADRRDEWKKRIVEAEAATPDKYWDTNKTALGVFQAAVATNANAEDVQTVLDCAVRAGGQCDRVAAIAGAWAGARFGSGSVPDWSQRLYGWPCRAPELAAFVIEIKN
;
A
#
# COMPACT_ATOMS: atom_id res chain seq x y z
N MET A 1 -3.39 21.47 -10.56
CA MET A 1 -2.92 20.28 -9.81
C MET A 1 -1.86 19.59 -10.66
N ARG A 2 -0.69 19.31 -10.09
CA ARG A 2 0.41 18.64 -10.78
C ARG A 2 0.09 17.16 -10.86
N ASN A 3 0.05 16.58 -12.06
CA ASN A 3 -0.04 15.13 -12.24
C ASN A 3 1.39 14.58 -12.40
N CYS A 4 1.73 13.50 -11.70
CA CYS A 4 3.06 12.92 -11.79
C CYS A 4 3.48 12.51 -13.22
N ALA A 5 2.52 12.22 -14.11
CA ALA A 5 2.81 11.97 -15.53
C ALA A 5 3.37 13.19 -16.29
N GLN A 6 3.18 14.41 -15.79
CA GLN A 6 3.61 15.65 -16.44
C GLN A 6 4.98 16.16 -15.97
N GLU A 7 5.51 15.63 -14.87
CA GLU A 7 6.76 16.08 -14.24
C GLU A 7 7.77 14.93 -14.03
N GLN A 8 7.60 13.79 -14.72
CA GLN A 8 8.61 12.73 -14.71
C GLN A 8 9.88 13.21 -15.43
N ASP A 9 10.87 13.59 -14.64
CA ASP A 9 12.23 13.77 -15.10
C ASP A 9 12.87 12.41 -15.37
N TRP A 10 12.84 12.00 -16.64
CA TRP A 10 13.43 10.74 -17.11
C TRP A 10 14.96 10.71 -17.02
N SER A 11 15.61 11.85 -16.74
CA SER A 11 17.06 11.92 -16.49
C SER A 11 17.44 11.60 -15.04
N ARG A 12 16.45 11.49 -14.15
CA ARG A 12 16.65 11.25 -12.72
C ARG A 12 17.29 9.88 -12.48
N GLN A 13 18.51 9.90 -11.94
CA GLN A 13 19.20 8.69 -11.52
C GLN A 13 18.61 8.16 -10.22
N TRP A 14 18.63 6.83 -10.10
CA TRP A 14 18.20 6.12 -8.89
C TRP A 14 19.00 6.58 -7.67
N GLU A 15 18.34 7.22 -6.71
CA GLU A 15 18.97 7.63 -5.47
C GLU A 15 19.04 6.43 -4.49
N PRO A 16 20.11 6.29 -3.70
CA PRO A 16 20.23 5.26 -2.66
C PRO A 16 19.09 5.24 -1.62
N ASN A 17 18.29 6.30 -1.55
CA ASN A 17 17.26 6.53 -0.53
C ASN A 17 15.84 6.12 -0.95
N ASP A 18 15.67 5.44 -2.09
CA ASP A 18 14.39 4.92 -2.56
C ASP A 18 14.01 3.60 -1.84
N ILE A 19 13.74 3.73 -0.55
CA ILE A 19 13.53 2.61 0.39
C ILE A 19 12.08 2.09 0.45
N ASN A 20 11.20 2.63 -0.40
CA ASN A 20 9.79 2.27 -0.50
C ASN A 20 9.50 1.07 -1.42
N ARG A 21 10.53 0.47 -2.03
CA ARG A 21 10.38 -0.67 -2.93
C ARG A 21 9.79 -1.93 -2.27
N ALA A 22 10.30 -2.31 -1.10
CA ALA A 22 9.79 -3.47 -0.38
C ALA A 22 8.34 -3.26 0.10
N PRO A 23 7.99 -2.10 0.72
CA PRO A 23 6.61 -1.72 0.99
C PRO A 23 5.65 -1.91 -0.19
N ALA A 24 6.04 -1.44 -1.38
CA ALA A 24 5.16 -1.45 -2.56
C ALA A 24 4.82 -2.85 -3.11
N ARG A 25 5.52 -3.91 -2.67
CA ARG A 25 5.33 -5.29 -3.16
C ARG A 25 4.94 -6.31 -2.10
N ILE A 26 4.69 -5.87 -0.86
CA ILE A 26 4.43 -6.78 0.26
C ILE A 26 2.96 -7.23 0.36
N THR A 27 2.05 -6.56 -0.35
CA THR A 27 0.60 -6.75 -0.23
C THR A 27 0.14 -8.20 -0.42
N PRO A 28 0.70 -9.04 -1.34
CA PRO A 28 0.22 -10.40 -1.53
C PRO A 28 0.51 -11.34 -0.35
N VAL A 29 1.50 -11.01 0.49
CA VAL A 29 1.89 -11.84 1.65
C VAL A 29 0.71 -12.04 2.59
N ALA A 30 -0.17 -11.04 2.74
CA ALA A 30 -1.35 -11.10 3.59
C ALA A 30 -2.30 -12.26 3.27
N LEU A 31 -2.32 -12.73 2.01
CA LEU A 31 -3.22 -13.82 1.57
C LEU A 31 -2.88 -15.15 2.27
N GLY A 32 -1.62 -15.39 2.62
CA GLY A 32 -1.20 -16.57 3.38
C GLY A 32 -1.56 -16.55 4.87
N TYR A 33 -1.98 -15.39 5.39
CA TYR A 33 -2.17 -15.14 6.83
C TYR A 33 -3.59 -14.65 7.15
N LEU A 34 -4.58 -15.04 6.34
CA LEU A 34 -5.97 -14.65 6.55
C LEU A 34 -6.62 -15.34 7.75
N GLY A 35 -6.03 -16.39 8.32
CA GLY A 35 -6.54 -17.08 9.51
C GLY A 35 -6.64 -16.20 10.76
N GLU A 36 -7.40 -16.66 11.75
CA GLU A 36 -7.51 -15.99 13.05
C GLU A 36 -6.16 -16.02 13.80
N GLY A 37 -5.82 -14.92 14.49
CA GLY A 37 -4.58 -14.80 15.27
C GLY A 37 -3.29 -14.72 14.45
N GLN A 38 -3.36 -14.64 13.13
CA GLN A 38 -2.18 -14.64 12.24
C GLN A 38 -1.49 -13.28 12.10
N GLU A 39 -1.94 -12.23 12.81
CA GLU A 39 -1.39 -10.87 12.69
C GLU A 39 0.10 -10.79 13.06
N GLU A 40 0.52 -11.43 14.15
CA GLU A 40 1.92 -11.41 14.58
C GLU A 40 2.82 -12.15 13.60
N ALA A 41 2.38 -13.33 13.14
CA ALA A 41 3.10 -14.11 12.13
C ALA A 41 3.20 -13.35 10.79
N LEU A 42 2.14 -12.64 10.39
CA LEU A 42 2.15 -11.79 9.20
C LEU A 42 3.13 -10.62 9.33
N ALA A 43 3.11 -9.92 10.46
CA ALA A 43 4.02 -8.80 10.72
C ALA A 43 5.49 -9.25 10.67
N ALA A 44 5.82 -10.36 11.34
CA ALA A 44 7.16 -10.93 11.33
C ALA A 44 7.59 -11.39 9.93
N THR A 45 6.69 -12.00 9.16
CA THR A 45 7.00 -12.44 7.79
C THR A 45 7.24 -11.26 6.86
N ALA A 46 6.41 -10.21 6.97
CA ALA A 46 6.59 -8.99 6.19
C ALA A 46 7.91 -8.29 6.50
N ASP A 47 8.29 -8.24 7.78
CA ASP A 47 9.59 -7.72 8.26
C ASP A 47 10.76 -8.50 7.65
N LEU A 48 10.74 -9.84 7.75
CA LEU A 48 11.80 -10.71 7.22
C LEU A 48 11.96 -10.59 5.70
N LEU A 49 10.86 -10.51 4.96
CA LEU A 49 10.88 -10.34 3.50
C LEU A 49 11.40 -8.96 3.10
N ALA A 50 11.00 -7.90 3.81
CA ALA A 50 11.51 -6.56 3.55
C ALA A 50 13.02 -6.47 3.83
N ALA A 51 13.48 -7.07 4.92
CA ALA A 51 14.88 -7.11 5.34
C ALA A 51 15.83 -7.72 4.28
N GLN A 52 15.34 -8.59 3.39
CA GLN A 52 16.15 -9.16 2.30
C GLN A 52 16.66 -8.12 1.31
N THR A 53 15.99 -6.97 1.21
CA THR A 53 16.30 -5.95 0.20
C THR A 53 16.37 -4.53 0.73
N GLN A 54 15.97 -4.32 1.98
CA GLN A 54 15.94 -3.03 2.64
C GLN A 54 16.53 -3.16 4.04
N SER A 55 17.67 -2.52 4.28
CA SER A 55 18.30 -2.47 5.60
C SER A 55 17.62 -1.45 6.53
N ASP A 56 16.91 -0.47 5.96
CA ASP A 56 16.24 0.57 6.73
C ASP A 56 15.06 0.01 7.52
N GLN A 57 15.06 0.31 8.82
CA GLN A 57 14.07 -0.22 9.74
C GLN A 57 12.66 0.39 9.50
N SER A 58 12.54 1.62 8.99
CA SER A 58 11.24 2.19 8.63
C SER A 58 10.59 1.44 7.46
N ALA A 59 11.37 0.97 6.49
CA ALA A 59 10.86 0.16 5.38
C ALA A 59 10.28 -1.17 5.85
N ARG A 60 10.89 -1.78 6.87
CA ARG A 60 10.42 -3.02 7.49
C ARG A 60 9.11 -2.83 8.24
N ASP A 61 9.03 -1.81 9.10
CA ASP A 61 7.80 -1.48 9.84
C ASP A 61 6.63 -1.16 8.90
N VAL A 62 6.90 -0.35 7.88
CA VAL A 62 5.90 0.00 6.86
C VAL A 62 5.42 -1.25 6.13
N SER A 63 6.33 -2.18 5.80
CA SER A 63 5.96 -3.43 5.13
C SER A 63 5.02 -4.27 6.01
N ALA A 64 5.29 -4.36 7.32
CA ALA A 64 4.40 -5.01 8.27
C ALA A 64 3.02 -4.32 8.34
N LEU A 65 2.99 -2.99 8.48
CA LEU A 65 1.73 -2.22 8.52
C LEU A 65 0.92 -2.34 7.23
N ILE A 66 1.56 -2.37 6.06
CA ILE A 66 0.88 -2.57 4.76
C ILE A 66 0.24 -3.95 4.70
N ALA A 67 1.00 -4.99 5.05
CA ALA A 67 0.49 -6.36 5.03
C ALA A 67 -0.68 -6.54 6.00
N LEU A 68 -0.56 -6.02 7.23
CA LEU A 68 -1.63 -6.02 8.23
C LEU A 68 -2.86 -5.23 7.76
N GLY A 69 -2.65 -4.09 7.11
CA GLY A 69 -3.73 -3.29 6.53
C GLY A 69 -4.51 -4.04 5.46
N ILE A 70 -3.83 -4.74 4.53
CA ILE A 70 -4.47 -5.60 3.53
C ILE A 70 -5.29 -6.69 4.20
N ARG A 71 -4.70 -7.41 5.16
CA ARG A 71 -5.42 -8.46 5.91
C ARG A 71 -6.67 -7.90 6.59
N SER A 72 -6.55 -6.76 7.27
CA SER A 72 -7.67 -6.12 7.96
C SER A 72 -8.77 -5.69 6.99
N ALA A 73 -8.40 -5.12 5.85
CA ALA A 73 -9.35 -4.73 4.80
C ALA A 73 -10.09 -5.93 4.22
N ILE A 74 -9.40 -7.04 3.93
CA ILE A 74 -10.03 -8.27 3.45
C ILE A 74 -11.03 -8.82 4.47
N ARG A 75 -10.66 -8.86 5.76
CA ARG A 75 -11.48 -9.48 6.81
C ARG A 75 -12.62 -8.58 7.32
N SER A 76 -12.46 -7.26 7.25
CA SER A 76 -13.35 -6.33 7.96
C SER A 76 -13.70 -5.06 7.19
N ARG A 77 -13.23 -4.92 5.94
CA ARG A 77 -13.45 -3.75 5.08
C ARG A 77 -12.85 -2.44 5.64
N ASP A 78 -12.01 -2.55 6.66
CA ASP A 78 -11.36 -1.46 7.37
C ASP A 78 -9.86 -1.76 7.57
N LEU A 79 -9.00 -0.77 7.35
CA LEU A 79 -7.54 -0.90 7.43
C LEU A 79 -7.03 -0.97 8.87
N ARG A 80 -7.73 -0.33 9.83
CA ARG A 80 -7.42 -0.39 11.28
C ARG A 80 -5.95 -0.10 11.64
N PHE A 81 -5.24 0.76 10.89
CA PHE A 81 -3.79 0.96 11.05
C PHE A 81 -3.36 1.26 12.49
N LYS A 82 -4.07 2.15 13.19
CA LYS A 82 -3.79 2.47 14.60
C LYS A 82 -3.83 1.25 15.52
N LYS A 83 -4.70 0.28 15.25
CA LYS A 83 -4.76 -1.00 15.98
C LYS A 83 -3.60 -1.91 15.56
N MET A 84 -3.22 -1.89 14.28
CA MET A 84 -2.15 -2.73 13.74
C MET A 84 -0.76 -2.37 14.27
N THR A 85 -0.55 -1.14 14.77
CA THR A 85 0.72 -0.78 15.42
C THR A 85 1.06 -1.65 16.63
N GLN A 86 0.10 -2.37 17.23
CA GLN A 86 0.39 -3.28 18.35
C GLN A 86 1.34 -4.43 17.96
N TYR A 87 1.45 -4.74 16.67
CA TYR A 87 2.34 -5.79 16.14
C TYR A 87 3.72 -5.27 15.76
N LEU A 88 4.02 -4.00 16.02
CA LEU A 88 5.36 -3.42 15.91
C LEU A 88 6.11 -3.53 17.26
N PRO A 89 7.45 -3.36 17.27
CA PRO A 89 8.22 -3.21 18.50
C PRO A 89 7.64 -2.14 19.43
N ALA A 90 7.63 -2.43 20.73
CA ALA A 90 6.89 -1.66 21.73
C ALA A 90 7.28 -0.17 21.79
N ASP A 91 8.57 0.10 21.67
CA ASP A 91 9.20 1.43 21.68
C ASP A 91 8.80 2.32 20.49
N ARG A 92 8.16 1.75 19.46
CA ARG A 92 7.83 2.47 18.21
C ARG A 92 6.34 2.67 17.99
N ARG A 93 5.50 1.98 18.74
CA ARG A 93 4.04 1.94 18.52
C ARG A 93 3.43 3.33 18.59
N ASP A 94 3.79 4.12 19.59
CA ASP A 94 3.18 5.42 19.83
C ASP A 94 3.58 6.45 18.78
N GLU A 95 4.84 6.41 18.34
CA GLU A 95 5.31 7.26 17.25
C GLU A 95 4.60 6.91 15.93
N TRP A 96 4.41 5.63 15.63
CA TRP A 96 3.63 5.21 14.46
C TRP A 96 2.16 5.62 14.53
N LYS A 97 1.52 5.52 15.70
CA LYS A 97 0.14 6.01 15.87
C LYS A 97 0.03 7.50 15.53
N LYS A 98 0.98 8.32 15.99
CA LYS A 98 1.00 9.77 15.68
C LYS A 98 1.12 10.02 14.18
N ARG A 99 2.06 9.34 13.51
CA ARG A 99 2.28 9.45 12.05
C ARG A 99 1.06 9.03 11.24
N ILE A 100 0.34 8.00 11.69
CA ILE A 100 -0.92 7.54 11.08
C ILE A 100 -2.00 8.59 11.25
N VAL A 101 -2.20 9.12 12.47
CA VAL A 101 -3.20 10.18 12.73
C VAL A 101 -2.92 11.42 11.88
N GLU A 102 -1.65 11.82 11.76
CA GLU A 102 -1.25 12.93 10.92
C GLU A 102 -1.60 12.68 9.43
N ALA A 103 -1.35 11.47 8.95
CA ALA A 103 -1.63 11.10 7.57
C ALA A 103 -3.14 10.97 7.28
N GLU A 104 -3.92 10.45 8.22
CA GLU A 104 -5.39 10.37 8.13
C GLU A 104 -6.04 11.76 7.96
N ALA A 105 -5.40 12.82 8.48
CA ALA A 105 -5.88 14.20 8.39
C ALA A 105 -5.24 15.03 7.26
N ALA A 106 -4.32 14.45 6.49
CA ALA A 106 -3.57 15.15 5.45
C ALA A 106 -4.15 14.94 4.04
N THR A 107 -3.75 15.80 3.11
CA THR A 107 -3.85 15.53 1.67
C THR A 107 -2.57 14.83 1.20
N PRO A 108 -2.63 13.93 0.21
CA PRO A 108 -1.47 13.13 -0.16
C PRO A 108 -0.34 13.92 -0.83
N ASP A 109 -0.63 15.07 -1.44
CA ASP A 109 0.37 15.97 -2.04
C ASP A 109 1.29 16.62 -0.98
N LYS A 110 0.87 16.66 0.29
CA LYS A 110 1.74 17.01 1.43
C LYS A 110 3.02 16.15 1.45
N TYR A 111 2.93 14.92 0.98
CA TYR A 111 4.02 13.95 1.01
C TYR A 111 4.77 13.85 -0.30
N TRP A 112 4.60 14.79 -1.24
CA TRP A 112 5.32 14.81 -2.52
C TRP A 112 6.82 14.58 -2.28
N ASP A 113 7.56 15.52 -1.72
CA ASP A 113 9.03 15.41 -1.62
C ASP A 113 9.52 14.23 -0.76
N THR A 114 8.65 13.64 0.07
CA THR A 114 9.00 12.58 1.02
C THR A 114 8.55 11.19 0.59
N ASN A 115 7.70 11.04 -0.42
CA ASN A 115 7.13 9.74 -0.83
C ASN A 115 8.15 8.79 -1.49
N LYS A 116 9.39 9.25 -1.70
CA LYS A 116 10.55 8.38 -1.98
C LYS A 116 10.99 7.53 -0.78
N THR A 117 10.66 7.96 0.43
CA THR A 117 10.93 7.21 1.67
C THR A 117 9.81 6.23 2.00
N ALA A 118 10.09 5.22 2.83
CA ALA A 118 9.07 4.26 3.27
C ALA A 118 7.97 4.93 4.09
N LEU A 119 8.34 5.85 5.00
CA LEU A 119 7.36 6.59 5.79
C LEU A 119 6.49 7.48 4.91
N GLY A 120 7.09 8.28 4.02
CA GLY A 120 6.34 9.21 3.17
C GLY A 120 5.39 8.49 2.22
N VAL A 121 5.81 7.38 1.60
CA VAL A 121 4.92 6.61 0.72
C VAL A 121 3.74 6.04 1.49
N PHE A 122 3.99 5.57 2.72
CA PHE A 122 2.95 5.01 3.58
C PHE A 122 1.95 6.09 3.99
N GLN A 123 2.43 7.26 4.44
CA GLN A 123 1.56 8.36 4.83
C GLN A 123 0.77 8.92 3.65
N ALA A 124 1.38 9.03 2.47
CA ALA A 124 0.67 9.39 1.24
C ALA A 124 -0.45 8.39 0.94
N ALA A 125 -0.17 7.08 1.01
CA ALA A 125 -1.17 6.04 0.77
C ALA A 125 -2.29 6.05 1.82
N VAL A 126 -1.97 6.30 3.09
CA VAL A 126 -2.97 6.47 4.17
C VAL A 126 -3.87 7.66 3.86
N ALA A 127 -3.29 8.82 3.51
CA ALA A 127 -4.03 10.04 3.17
C ALA A 127 -5.00 9.81 1.98
N THR A 128 -4.56 9.10 0.93
CA THR A 128 -5.45 8.78 -0.21
C THR A 128 -6.66 7.92 0.17
N ASN A 129 -6.54 7.08 1.21
CA ASN A 129 -7.58 6.15 1.63
C ASN A 129 -8.52 6.70 2.71
N ALA A 130 -8.13 7.76 3.41
CA ALA A 130 -8.80 8.23 4.63
C ALA A 130 -10.28 8.61 4.41
N ASN A 131 -10.59 9.28 3.30
CA ASN A 131 -11.93 9.79 2.99
C ASN A 131 -12.48 9.29 1.64
N ALA A 132 -11.89 8.23 1.09
CA ALA A 132 -12.35 7.68 -0.19
C ALA A 132 -13.48 6.67 0.02
N GLU A 133 -14.43 6.66 -0.91
CA GLU A 133 -15.61 5.77 -0.89
C GLU A 133 -15.52 4.64 -1.93
N ASP A 134 -14.58 4.74 -2.89
CA ASP A 134 -14.36 3.77 -3.94
C ASP A 134 -12.88 3.71 -4.38
N VAL A 135 -12.55 2.69 -5.20
CA VAL A 135 -11.20 2.50 -5.74
C VAL A 135 -10.79 3.65 -6.66
N GLN A 136 -11.71 4.18 -7.45
CA GLN A 136 -11.40 5.24 -8.41
C GLN A 136 -10.90 6.50 -7.72
N THR A 137 -11.61 6.95 -6.69
CA THR A 137 -11.27 8.12 -5.87
C THR A 137 -9.90 7.93 -5.23
N VAL A 138 -9.59 6.74 -4.72
CA VAL A 138 -8.25 6.45 -4.18
C VAL A 138 -7.17 6.60 -5.25
N LEU A 139 -7.37 6.00 -6.43
CA LEU A 139 -6.37 6.03 -7.50
C LEU A 139 -6.19 7.44 -8.08
N ASP A 140 -7.28 8.17 -8.31
CA ASP A 140 -7.24 9.58 -8.76
C ASP A 140 -6.50 10.48 -7.77
N CYS A 141 -6.69 10.23 -6.47
CA CYS A 141 -5.99 10.95 -5.41
C CYS A 141 -4.50 10.56 -5.36
N ALA A 142 -4.19 9.26 -5.51
CA ALA A 142 -2.83 8.74 -5.48
C ALA A 142 -1.96 9.28 -6.63
N VAL A 143 -2.48 9.34 -7.86
CA VAL A 143 -1.73 9.91 -9.01
C VAL A 143 -1.47 11.42 -8.86
N ARG A 144 -2.31 12.11 -8.07
CA ARG A 144 -2.14 13.54 -7.75
C ARG A 144 -1.23 13.80 -6.55
N ALA A 145 -0.77 12.76 -5.85
CA ALA A 145 0.18 12.90 -4.76
C ALA A 145 1.56 13.44 -5.22
N GLY A 146 1.85 13.38 -6.52
CA GLY A 146 3.15 13.73 -7.09
C GLY A 146 4.21 12.67 -6.81
N GLY A 147 5.38 12.80 -7.41
CA GLY A 147 6.54 11.95 -7.11
C GLY A 147 6.45 10.50 -7.45
N GLN A 148 6.77 9.66 -6.47
CA GLN A 148 6.62 8.22 -6.57
C GLN A 148 5.16 7.81 -6.39
N CYS A 149 4.29 8.51 -7.11
CA CYS A 149 2.84 8.33 -7.13
C CYS A 149 2.46 6.92 -7.58
N ASP A 150 3.29 6.27 -8.40
CA ASP A 150 3.13 4.88 -8.84
C ASP A 150 3.16 3.92 -7.66
N ARG A 151 4.05 4.15 -6.69
CA ARG A 151 4.13 3.36 -5.46
C ARG A 151 3.01 3.69 -4.49
N VAL A 152 2.67 4.98 -4.37
CA VAL A 152 1.50 5.40 -3.59
C VAL A 152 0.25 4.70 -4.14
N ALA A 153 0.04 4.72 -5.46
CA ALA A 153 -1.09 4.09 -6.14
C ALA A 153 -1.08 2.56 -5.99
N ALA A 154 0.10 1.91 -6.07
CA ALA A 154 0.22 0.47 -5.86
C ALA A 154 -0.21 0.06 -4.44
N ILE A 155 0.25 0.76 -3.41
CA ILE A 155 -0.09 0.47 -2.01
C ILE A 155 -1.55 0.83 -1.73
N ALA A 156 -1.94 2.06 -2.04
CA ALA A 156 -3.27 2.59 -1.78
C ALA A 156 -4.36 1.84 -2.55
N GLY A 157 -4.10 1.50 -3.82
CA GLY A 157 -5.00 0.73 -4.67
C GLY A 157 -5.19 -0.71 -4.19
N ALA A 158 -4.15 -1.36 -3.68
CA ALA A 158 -4.27 -2.68 -3.08
C ALA A 158 -5.18 -2.66 -1.84
N TRP A 159 -5.02 -1.66 -0.97
CA TRP A 159 -5.91 -1.44 0.17
C TRP A 159 -7.33 -1.13 -0.27
N ALA A 160 -7.52 -0.24 -1.24
CA ALA A 160 -8.83 0.13 -1.75
C ALA A 160 -9.55 -1.07 -2.38
N GLY A 161 -8.86 -1.89 -3.18
CA GLY A 161 -9.41 -3.11 -3.76
C GLY A 161 -9.84 -4.11 -2.69
N ALA A 162 -9.07 -4.26 -1.60
CA ALA A 162 -9.45 -5.10 -0.47
C ALA A 162 -10.65 -4.54 0.32
N ARG A 163 -10.77 -3.22 0.46
CA ARG A 163 -11.86 -2.55 1.18
C ARG A 163 -13.15 -2.51 0.37
N PHE A 164 -13.12 -2.05 -0.86
CA PHE A 164 -14.31 -1.80 -1.67
C PHE A 164 -14.68 -2.99 -2.55
N GLY A 165 -13.73 -3.89 -2.82
CA GLY A 165 -13.93 -5.09 -3.62
C GLY A 165 -13.74 -4.83 -5.12
N SER A 166 -13.69 -5.92 -5.90
CA SER A 166 -13.42 -5.86 -7.34
C SER A 166 -14.47 -5.09 -8.14
N GLY A 167 -15.73 -5.07 -7.69
CA GLY A 167 -16.80 -4.31 -8.35
C GLY A 167 -16.64 -2.79 -8.27
N SER A 168 -15.78 -2.28 -7.39
CA SER A 168 -15.44 -0.85 -7.28
C SER A 168 -14.28 -0.46 -8.22
N VAL A 169 -13.59 -1.43 -8.82
CA VAL A 169 -12.48 -1.16 -9.74
C VAL A 169 -13.04 -0.61 -11.06
N PRO A 170 -12.53 0.53 -11.55
CA PRO A 170 -12.95 1.09 -12.83
C PRO A 170 -12.72 0.15 -14.02
N ASP A 171 -13.42 0.44 -15.11
CA ASP A 171 -13.27 -0.24 -16.41
C ASP A 171 -11.85 -0.13 -16.99
N TRP A 172 -11.01 0.77 -16.46
CA TRP A 172 -9.58 0.90 -16.77
C TRP A 172 -8.85 -0.44 -16.65
N SER A 173 -9.30 -1.30 -15.73
CA SER A 173 -8.77 -2.64 -15.52
C SER A 173 -8.81 -3.51 -16.79
N GLN A 174 -9.76 -3.29 -17.71
CA GLN A 174 -9.85 -4.01 -18.98
C GLN A 174 -8.64 -3.77 -19.90
N ARG A 175 -7.92 -2.67 -19.67
CA ARG A 175 -6.73 -2.28 -20.45
C ARG A 175 -5.43 -2.64 -19.72
N LEU A 176 -5.51 -3.23 -18.52
CA LEU A 176 -4.34 -3.64 -17.76
C LEU A 176 -3.76 -4.94 -18.31
N TYR A 177 -2.46 -4.89 -18.60
CA TYR A 177 -1.66 -6.04 -18.97
C TYR A 177 -0.92 -6.55 -17.74
N GLY A 178 -0.99 -7.86 -17.51
CA GLY A 178 -0.23 -8.55 -16.49
C GLY A 178 0.30 -9.88 -17.03
N TRP A 179 1.32 -10.42 -16.39
CA TRP A 179 1.71 -11.81 -16.62
C TRP A 179 0.84 -12.73 -15.74
N PRO A 180 0.30 -13.86 -16.24
CA PRO A 180 0.37 -14.36 -17.62
C PRO A 180 -0.76 -13.85 -18.52
N CYS A 181 -1.69 -13.04 -18.01
CA CYS A 181 -2.94 -12.69 -18.70
C CYS A 181 -3.43 -11.27 -18.34
N ARG A 182 -4.40 -10.75 -19.10
CA ARG A 182 -5.06 -9.46 -18.80
C ARG A 182 -5.91 -9.57 -17.54
N ALA A 183 -6.23 -8.45 -16.90
CA ALA A 183 -7.00 -8.46 -15.66
C ALA A 183 -8.36 -9.22 -15.74
N PRO A 184 -9.15 -9.14 -16.83
CA PRO A 184 -10.37 -9.95 -16.95
C PRO A 184 -10.10 -11.47 -17.00
N GLU A 185 -8.98 -11.87 -17.61
CA GLU A 185 -8.57 -13.27 -17.71
C GLU A 185 -8.06 -13.80 -16.35
N LEU A 186 -7.40 -12.95 -15.56
CA LEU A 186 -6.97 -13.28 -14.20
C LEU A 186 -8.16 -13.61 -13.29
N ALA A 187 -9.25 -12.86 -13.40
CA ALA A 187 -10.47 -13.11 -12.62
C ALA A 187 -11.06 -14.49 -12.95
N ALA A 188 -11.08 -14.87 -14.22
CA ALA A 188 -11.53 -16.19 -14.65
C ALA A 188 -10.61 -17.30 -14.12
N PHE A 189 -9.28 -17.10 -14.20
CA PHE A 189 -8.29 -18.07 -13.73
C PHE A 189 -8.40 -18.37 -12.23
N VAL A 190 -8.64 -17.34 -11.39
CA VAL A 190 -8.81 -17.53 -9.94
C VAL A 190 -10.07 -18.32 -9.59
N ILE A 191 -11.13 -18.19 -10.38
CA ILE A 191 -12.37 -18.95 -10.18
C ILE A 191 -12.14 -20.42 -10.54
N GLU A 192 -11.39 -20.69 -11.59
CA GLU A 192 -11.09 -22.06 -12.06
C GLU A 192 -10.26 -22.87 -11.06
N ILE A 193 -9.31 -22.25 -10.36
CA ILE A 193 -8.50 -22.91 -9.30
C ILE A 193 -9.35 -23.35 -8.09
N LYS A 194 -10.53 -22.75 -7.88
CA LYS A 194 -11.39 -23.06 -6.72
C LYS A 194 -12.35 -24.24 -6.94
N ASN A 195 -12.42 -24.78 -8.15
CA ASN A 195 -13.22 -25.96 -8.51
C ASN A 195 -12.31 -27.15 -8.78
#